data_AF-A0A521YEQ5-F1
#
_entry.id   AF-A0A521YEQ5-F1
#
_cell.length_a   1.000
_cell.length_b   1.000
_cell.length_c   1.000
_cell.angle_alpha   90.00
_cell.angle_beta   90.00
_cell.angle_gamma   90.00
#
_symmetry.space_group_name_H-M   'P 1'
#
loop_
_entity.id
_entity.type
_entity.pdbx_description
1 polymer ?
#
loop_
_entity_poly.entity_id
_entity_poly.type
_entity_poly.pdbx_seq_one_letter_code
_entity_poly.pdbx_strand_id
1 'polypeptide(L)'
;VAAGRVLDDVLPESLLRVLVGLSFLGFAWWSIRGDSLDEDDQRVRFGWAGAFGIVTFSFFLSELGDKTQLATVSLASREASFTGVWMGSTLGMVAADAIAVAIGLVAGKRLPQRTVGIGAAVLFAIFGLLTIGSAFV
;
A
#
# COMPACT_ATOMS: atom_id res chain seq x y z
N VAL A 1 22.86 3.57 8.01
CA VAL A 1 23.46 4.55 7.06
C VAL A 1 24.38 3.87 6.05
N ALA A 2 25.33 3.01 6.45
CA ALA A 2 26.21 2.32 5.50
C ALA A 2 25.48 1.34 4.56
N ALA A 3 24.58 0.50 5.08
CA ALA A 3 23.81 -0.44 4.26
C ALA A 3 22.84 0.24 3.26
N GLY A 4 22.28 1.40 3.62
CA GLY A 4 21.42 2.19 2.72
C GLY A 4 22.19 2.77 1.54
N ARG A 5 23.39 3.33 1.78
CA ARG A 5 24.25 3.83 0.69
C ARG A 5 24.71 2.73 -0.27
N VAL A 6 25.08 1.56 0.25
CA VAL A 6 25.51 0.44 -0.60
C VAL A 6 24.34 -0.10 -1.44
N LEU A 7 23.11 -0.05 -0.93
CA LEU A 7 21.92 -0.46 -1.67
C LEU A 7 21.53 0.58 -2.73
N ASP A 8 21.64 1.87 -2.42
CA ASP A 8 21.42 2.99 -3.35
C ASP A 8 22.46 3.00 -4.50
N ASP A 9 23.71 2.62 -4.23
CA ASP A 9 24.75 2.51 -5.26
C ASP A 9 24.52 1.34 -6.23
N VAL A 10 23.78 0.30 -5.81
CA VAL A 10 23.51 -0.90 -6.60
C VAL A 10 22.16 -0.83 -7.33
N LEU A 11 21.19 -0.09 -6.79
CA LEU A 11 19.85 0.09 -7.37
C LEU A 11 19.69 1.52 -7.89
N PRO A 12 19.80 1.76 -9.21
CA PRO A 12 19.52 3.06 -9.78
C PRO A 12 18.10 3.50 -9.40
N GLU A 13 17.97 4.71 -8.85
CA GLU A 13 16.68 5.35 -8.55
C GLU A 13 15.73 5.31 -9.76
N SER A 14 16.28 5.45 -10.97
CA SER A 14 15.55 5.33 -12.23
C SER A 14 14.96 3.93 -12.45
N LEU A 15 15.72 2.87 -12.16
CA LEU A 15 15.24 1.49 -12.26
C LEU A 15 14.11 1.24 -11.26
N LEU A 16 14.27 1.68 -10.00
CA LEU A 16 13.24 1.52 -8.97
C LEU A 16 11.94 2.22 -9.38
N ARG A 17 12.01 3.46 -9.86
CA ARG A 17 10.84 4.23 -10.32
C ARG A 17 10.16 3.58 -11.54
N VAL A 18 10.94 3.08 -12.49
CA VAL A 18 10.39 2.34 -13.64
C VAL A 18 9.68 1.06 -13.19
N LEU A 19 10.28 0.26 -12.30
CA LEU A 19 9.66 -0.97 -11.77
C LEU A 19 8.37 -0.68 -11.00
N VAL A 20 8.37 0.33 -10.14
CA VAL A 20 7.18 0.77 -9.40
C VAL A 20 6.10 1.25 -10.37
N GLY A 21 6.48 2.08 -11.34
CA GLY A 21 5.56 2.60 -12.34
C GLY A 21 4.94 1.50 -13.22
N LEU A 22 5.74 0.52 -13.66
CA LEU A 22 5.25 -0.66 -14.38
C LEU A 22 4.31 -1.50 -13.51
N SER A 23 4.60 -1.64 -12.21
CA SER A 23 3.73 -2.34 -11.27
C SER A 23 2.36 -1.64 -11.18
N PHE A 24 2.33 -0.32 -11.07
CA PHE A 24 1.12 0.48 -11.10
C PHE A 24 0.32 0.31 -12.40
N LEU A 25 0.99 0.30 -13.56
CA LEU A 25 0.32 0.02 -14.84
C LEU A 25 -0.25 -1.40 -14.90
N GLY A 26 0.44 -2.39 -14.32
CA GLY A 26 -0.05 -3.75 -14.15
C GLY A 26 -1.33 -3.80 -13.32
N PHE A 27 -1.35 -3.10 -12.17
CA PHE A 27 -2.55 -2.97 -11.33
C PHE A 27 -3.69 -2.22 -12.04
N ALA A 28 -3.38 -1.19 -12.83
CA ALA A 28 -4.38 -0.48 -13.62
C ALA A 28 -5.06 -1.42 -14.63
N TRP A 29 -4.26 -2.20 -15.36
CA TRP A 29 -4.77 -3.19 -16.30
C TRP A 29 -5.61 -4.26 -15.61
N TRP A 30 -5.12 -4.82 -14.51
CA TRP A 30 -5.84 -5.85 -13.74
C TRP A 30 -7.16 -5.34 -13.17
N SER A 31 -7.18 -4.09 -12.68
CA SER A 31 -8.37 -3.47 -12.10
C SER A 31 -9.50 -3.25 -13.11
N ILE A 32 -9.18 -3.06 -14.41
CA ILE A 32 -10.19 -3.00 -15.50
C ILE A 32 -10.63 -4.39 -15.94
N ARG A 33 -9.70 -5.35 -15.98
CA ARG A 33 -9.97 -6.71 -16.46
C ARG A 33 -11.04 -7.42 -15.63
N GLY A 34 -11.17 -7.02 -14.36
CA GLY A 34 -12.31 -7.37 -13.49
C GLY A 34 -12.53 -8.86 -13.43
N ASP A 35 -11.76 -9.56 -12.58
CA ASP A 35 -12.10 -10.94 -12.26
C ASP A 35 -13.58 -10.98 -11.83
N SER A 36 -14.36 -11.84 -12.49
CA SER A 36 -15.62 -12.24 -11.92
C SER A 36 -15.28 -12.84 -10.56
N LEU A 37 -15.88 -12.30 -9.51
CA LEU A 37 -16.00 -13.03 -8.26
C LEU A 37 -16.89 -14.23 -8.60
N ASP A 38 -16.31 -15.29 -9.17
CA ASP A 38 -16.96 -16.57 -9.25
C ASP A 38 -17.19 -16.98 -7.80
N GLU A 39 -18.42 -16.81 -7.32
CA GLU A 39 -18.82 -17.08 -5.92
C GLU A 39 -18.71 -18.57 -5.53
N ASP A 40 -18.12 -19.39 -6.40
CA ASP A 40 -17.80 -20.80 -6.22
C ASP A 40 -16.39 -21.07 -5.69
N ASP A 41 -15.66 -20.02 -5.26
CA ASP A 41 -14.45 -20.22 -4.47
C ASP A 41 -14.81 -20.87 -3.13
N GLN A 42 -14.35 -22.12 -2.97
CA GLN A 42 -14.48 -22.91 -1.76
C GLN A 42 -14.15 -22.05 -0.55
N ARG A 43 -15.19 -21.61 0.18
CA ARG A 43 -15.05 -20.87 1.42
C ARG A 43 -14.28 -21.75 2.39
N VAL A 44 -12.97 -21.63 2.40
CA VAL A 44 -12.15 -22.21 3.46
C VAL A 44 -12.63 -21.53 4.72
N ARG A 45 -13.44 -22.25 5.51
CA ARG A 45 -14.03 -21.77 6.76
C ARG A 45 -12.92 -21.64 7.80
N PHE A 46 -12.01 -20.69 7.59
CA PHE A 46 -11.15 -20.23 8.64
C PHE A 46 -12.05 -19.58 9.70
N GLY A 47 -11.92 -20.03 10.96
CA GLY A 47 -12.54 -19.33 12.07
C GLY A 47 -12.02 -17.89 12.14
N TRP A 48 -12.68 -17.04 12.92
CA TRP A 48 -12.30 -15.63 13.12
C TRP A 48 -10.79 -15.44 13.41
N ALA A 49 -10.17 -16.36 14.15
CA ALA A 49 -8.74 -16.37 14.42
C ALA A 49 -7.87 -16.61 13.18
N GLY A 50 -8.32 -17.46 12.25
CA GLY A 50 -7.62 -17.72 10.99
C GLY A 50 -7.72 -16.54 10.02
N ALA A 51 -8.91 -15.93 9.91
CA ALA A 51 -9.09 -14.70 9.13
C ALA A 51 -8.22 -13.55 9.68
N PHE A 52 -8.21 -13.36 11.00
CA PHE A 52 -7.35 -12.38 11.66
C PHE A 52 -5.86 -12.64 11.37
N GLY A 53 -5.41 -13.90 11.48
CA GLY A 53 -4.03 -14.28 11.21
C GLY A 53 -3.60 -13.99 9.77
N ILE A 54 -4.43 -14.35 8.78
CA ILE A 54 -4.13 -14.11 7.36
C ILE A 54 -4.02 -12.61 7.06
N VAL A 55 -4.99 -11.82 7.52
CA VAL A 55 -5.00 -10.37 7.29
C VAL A 55 -3.78 -9.73 7.97
N THR A 56 -3.53 -10.06 9.24
CA THR A 56 -2.39 -9.53 9.99
C THR A 56 -1.07 -9.87 9.29
N PHE A 57 -0.89 -11.13 8.88
CA PHE A 57 0.34 -11.56 8.24
C PHE A 57 0.52 -10.94 6.85
N SER A 58 -0.53 -10.89 6.04
CA SER A 58 -0.47 -10.29 4.70
C SER A 58 -0.19 -8.80 4.77
N PHE A 59 -0.85 -8.09 5.68
CA PHE A 59 -0.64 -6.65 5.87
C PHE A 59 0.76 -6.36 6.42
N PHE A 60 1.20 -7.11 7.44
CA PHE A 60 2.55 -7.02 7.97
C PHE A 60 3.60 -7.23 6.88
N LEU A 61 3.49 -8.31 6.10
CA LEU A 61 4.43 -8.60 5.03
C LEU A 61 4.40 -7.54 3.91
N SER A 62 3.22 -6.98 3.63
CA SER A 62 3.04 -5.93 2.63
C SER A 62 3.57 -4.56 3.08
N GLU A 63 3.56 -4.26 4.38
CA GLU A 63 4.03 -2.98 4.92
C GLU A 63 5.48 -3.01 5.41
N LEU A 64 6.06 -4.20 5.58
CA LEU A 64 7.46 -4.34 6.01
C LEU A 64 8.42 -3.66 5.02
N GLY A 65 9.13 -2.64 5.51
CA GLY A 65 10.11 -1.89 4.73
C GLY A 65 9.54 -0.74 3.91
N ASP A 66 8.28 -0.35 4.13
CA ASP A 66 7.71 0.83 3.47
C ASP A 66 8.42 2.13 3.90
N LYS A 67 8.33 3.15 3.03
CA LYS A 67 8.87 4.50 3.24
C LYS A 67 8.38 5.12 4.55
N THR A 68 7.16 4.80 4.98
CA THR A 68 6.63 5.24 6.29
C THR A 68 7.48 4.72 7.45
N GLN A 69 7.94 3.46 7.41
CA GLN A 69 8.81 2.89 8.45
C GLN A 69 10.18 3.58 8.48
N LEU A 70 10.77 3.88 7.31
CA LEU A 70 12.01 4.64 7.22
C LEU A 70 11.85 6.07 7.76
N ALA A 71 10.71 6.72 7.49
CA ALA A 71 10.39 8.03 8.03
C ALA A 71 10.26 8.01 9.56
N THR A 72 9.57 7.00 10.11
CA THR A 72 9.41 6.83 11.56
C THR A 72 10.75 6.54 12.25
N VAL A 73 11.61 5.70 11.67
CA VAL A 73 12.97 5.45 12.19
C VAL A 73 13.83 6.72 12.14
N SER A 74 13.75 7.49 11.05
CA SER A 74 14.44 8.78 10.96
C SER A 74 13.94 9.76 12.02
N LEU A 75 12.63 9.82 12.26
CA LEU A 75 12.04 10.69 13.29
C LEU A 75 12.47 10.23 14.70
N ALA A 76 12.42 8.94 14.98
CA ALA A 76 12.86 8.35 16.24
C ALA A 76 14.36 8.56 16.50
N SER A 77 15.18 8.68 15.45
CA SER A 77 16.61 8.98 15.59
C SER A 77 16.91 10.45 15.95
N ARG A 78 15.98 11.36 15.68
CA ARG A 78 16.12 12.81 15.91
C ARG A 78 15.47 13.26 17.22
N GLU A 79 14.39 12.59 17.62
CA GLU A 79 13.66 12.89 18.86
C GLU A 79 14.21 12.10 20.04
N ALA A 80 14.34 12.75 21.20
CA ALA A 80 14.82 12.09 22.42
C ALA A 80 13.79 11.12 23.04
N SER A 81 12.52 11.20 22.62
CA SER A 81 11.41 10.43 23.17
C SER A 81 10.96 9.29 22.24
N PHE A 82 11.64 8.14 22.33
CA PHE A 82 11.27 6.92 21.61
C PHE A 82 9.78 6.54 21.78
N THR A 83 9.28 6.65 23.00
CA THR A 83 7.88 6.32 23.36
C THR A 83 6.88 7.25 22.69
N GLY A 84 7.20 8.54 22.55
CA GLY A 84 6.33 9.53 21.91
C GLY A 84 6.20 9.28 20.41
N VAL A 85 7.32 8.99 19.73
CA VAL A 85 7.33 8.67 18.30
C VAL A 85 6.59 7.35 18.03
N TRP A 86 6.81 6.32 18.86
CA TRP A 86 6.13 5.02 18.72
C TRP A 86 4.61 5.15 18.89
N MET A 87 4.15 5.80 19.95
CA MET A 87 2.72 6.01 20.19
C MET A 87 2.08 6.89 19.12
N GLY A 88 2.74 8.00 18.74
CA GLY A 88 2.24 8.92 17.73
C GLY A 88 2.10 8.28 16.35
N SER A 89 3.10 7.52 15.91
CA SER A 89 3.07 6.79 14.64
C SER A 89 1.96 5.73 14.64
N THR A 90 1.84 4.97 15.73
CA THR A 90 0.81 3.92 15.84
C THR A 90 -0.59 4.50 15.82
N LEU A 91 -0.86 5.53 16.64
CA LEU A 91 -2.15 6.18 16.70
C LEU A 91 -2.50 6.90 15.39
N GLY A 92 -1.52 7.53 14.74
CA GLY A 92 -1.71 8.19 13.46
C GLY A 92 -2.16 7.23 12.37
N MET A 93 -1.50 6.07 12.26
CA MET A 93 -1.85 5.04 11.27
C MET A 93 -3.23 4.44 11.54
N VAL A 94 -3.51 4.04 12.79
CA VAL A 94 -4.83 3.51 13.17
C VAL A 94 -5.94 4.52 12.89
N ALA A 95 -5.70 5.81 13.14
CA ALA A 95 -6.66 6.87 12.85
C ALA A 95 -6.88 7.04 11.34
N ALA A 96 -5.81 7.04 10.54
CA ALA A 96 -5.89 7.13 9.09
C ALA A 96 -6.71 5.97 8.49
N ASP A 97 -6.44 4.74 8.93
CA ASP A 97 -7.17 3.54 8.49
C ASP A 97 -8.63 3.57 8.93
N ALA A 98 -8.91 3.98 10.17
CA ALA A 98 -10.28 4.10 10.68
C ALA A 98 -11.10 5.09 9.85
N ILE A 99 -10.52 6.23 9.47
CA ILE A 99 -11.15 7.22 8.60
C ILE A 99 -11.37 6.63 7.20
N ALA A 100 -10.36 5.96 6.63
CA ALA A 100 -10.46 5.34 5.31
C ALA A 100 -11.57 4.28 5.25
N VAL A 101 -11.65 3.42 6.28
CA VAL A 101 -12.71 2.40 6.40
C VAL A 101 -14.08 3.04 6.58
N ALA A 102 -14.21 4.07 7.42
CA ALA A 102 -15.49 4.77 7.62
C ALA A 102 -16.00 5.39 6.31
N ILE A 103 -15.12 6.04 5.56
CA ILE A 103 -15.45 6.61 4.24
C ILE A 103 -15.81 5.47 3.26
N GLY A 104 -15.02 4.40 3.23
CA GLY A 104 -15.27 3.24 2.37
C GLY A 104 -16.62 2.56 2.62
N LEU A 105 -17.03 2.43 3.89
CA LEU A 105 -18.33 1.86 4.26
C LEU A 105 -19.51 2.73 3.82
N VAL A 106 -19.37 4.06 3.84
CA VAL A 106 -20.43 4.99 3.41
C VAL A 106 -20.47 5.06 1.88
N ALA A 107 -19.32 5.20 1.23
CA ALA A 107 -19.21 5.31 -0.22
C ALA A 107 -19.56 3.99 -0.93
N GLY A 108 -19.16 2.85 -0.37
CA GLY A 108 -19.42 1.52 -0.92
C GLY A 108 -20.91 1.16 -1.01
N LYS A 109 -21.77 1.77 -0.18
CA LYS A 109 -23.23 1.59 -0.26
C LYS A 109 -23.87 2.25 -1.48
N ARG A 110 -23.18 3.20 -2.12
CA ARG A 110 -23.72 4.01 -3.25
C ARG A 110 -22.95 3.85 -4.55
N LEU A 111 -21.76 3.24 -4.54
CA LEU A 111 -20.90 3.13 -5.70
C LEU A 111 -20.98 1.72 -6.32
N PRO A 112 -21.34 1.59 -7.61
CA PRO A 112 -21.22 0.33 -8.33
C PRO A 112 -19.77 -0.17 -8.32
N GLN A 113 -19.55 -1.46 -8.10
CA GLN A 113 -18.20 -2.07 -8.09
C GLN A 113 -17.40 -1.73 -9.36
N ARG A 114 -18.05 -1.69 -10.53
CA ARG A 114 -17.41 -1.29 -11.79
C ARG A 114 -16.87 0.13 -11.77
N THR A 115 -17.58 1.08 -11.16
CA THR A 115 -17.12 2.47 -11.06
C THR A 115 -15.90 2.58 -10.16
N VAL A 116 -15.87 1.82 -9.06
CA VAL A 116 -14.72 1.76 -8.15
C VAL A 116 -13.50 1.15 -8.86
N GLY A 117 -13.69 0.05 -9.60
CA GLY A 117 -12.63 -0.58 -10.39
C GLY A 117 -12.07 0.35 -11.47
N ILE A 118 -12.92 1.03 -12.23
CA ILE A 118 -12.48 2.02 -13.22
C ILE A 118 -11.73 3.18 -12.54
N GLY A 119 -12.25 3.69 -11.42
CA GLY A 119 -11.60 4.76 -10.67
C GLY A 119 -10.21 4.37 -10.16
N ALA A 120 -10.09 3.18 -9.57
CA ALA A 120 -8.81 2.62 -9.13
C ALA A 120 -7.84 2.44 -10.31
N ALA A 121 -8.32 1.91 -11.44
CA ALA A 121 -7.51 1.75 -12.63
C ALA A 121 -6.98 3.07 -13.19
N VAL A 122 -7.82 4.11 -13.24
CA VAL A 122 -7.42 5.45 -13.69
C VAL A 122 -6.37 6.03 -12.75
N LEU A 123 -6.58 5.94 -11.44
CA LEU A 123 -5.60 6.41 -10.46
C LEU A 123 -4.26 5.68 -10.60
N PHE A 124 -4.28 4.35 -10.69
CA PHE A 124 -3.07 3.56 -10.90
C PHE A 124 -2.38 3.87 -12.23
N ALA A 125 -3.13 4.08 -13.31
CA ALA A 125 -2.56 4.48 -14.60
C ALA A 125 -1.86 5.84 -14.50
N ILE A 126 -2.51 6.83 -13.86
CA ILE A 126 -1.94 8.17 -13.66
C ILE A 126 -0.67 8.09 -12.83
N PHE A 127 -0.71 7.45 -11.65
CA PHE A 127 0.47 7.32 -10.79
C PHE A 127 1.59 6.52 -11.47
N GLY A 128 1.25 5.46 -12.22
CA GLY A 128 2.21 4.68 -12.98
C GLY A 128 2.94 5.52 -14.03
N LEU A 129 2.20 6.25 -14.86
CA LEU A 129 2.78 7.13 -15.89
C LEU A 129 3.61 8.27 -15.29
N LEU A 130 3.12 8.91 -14.22
CA LEU A 130 3.85 9.98 -13.53
C LEU A 130 5.14 9.45 -12.89
N THR A 131 5.11 8.25 -12.30
CA THR A 131 6.29 7.64 -11.69
C THR A 131 7.33 7.27 -12.74
N ILE A 132 6.92 6.72 -13.90
CA ILE A 132 7.82 6.45 -15.02
C ILE A 132 8.38 7.76 -15.58
N GLY A 133 7.55 8.78 -15.78
CA GLY A 133 7.99 10.08 -16.30
C GLY A 133 9.04 10.74 -15.40
N SER A 134 8.85 10.68 -14.08
CA SER A 134 9.82 11.17 -13.10
C SER A 134 11.09 10.32 -12.98
N ALA A 135 11.19 9.18 -13.67
CA ALA A 135 12.43 8.40 -13.73
C ALA A 135 13.42 8.95 -14.77
N PHE A 136 12.94 9.75 -15.73
CA PHE A 136 13.72 10.29 -16.85
C PHE A 136 13.98 11.80 -16.78
N VAL A 137 13.45 12.46 -15.75
CA VAL A 137 13.66 13.89 -15.45
C VAL A 137 14.55 14.00 -14.23
#